data_AF-A0AAU9RY02-F1
#
_entry.id   AF-A0AAU9RY02-F1
#
_cell.length_a   1.000
_cell.length_b   1.000
_cell.length_c   1.000
_cell.angle_alpha   90.00
_cell.angle_beta   90.00
_cell.angle_gamma   90.00
#
_symmetry.space_group_name_H-M   'P 1'
#
loop_
_entity.id
_entity.type
_entity.pdbx_description
1 polymer ?
#
loop_
_entity_poly.entity_id
_entity_poly.type
_entity_poly.pdbx_seq_one_letter_code
_entity_poly.pdbx_strand_id
1 'polypeptide(L)'
;MLRLLKKERLSRLLASEIARGGINSSREADRLVFFATETQYKTHVDGSIPVLVKSYNWMETAEEIDDLFLGDAEVWRRPAIGHAGPTGGDFPLVTREGHNVLDVIFTSPILNLAEVAKSLENIAGVADHGSSLRFREFKAPS
;
A
#
# COMPACT_ATOMS: atom_id res chain seq x y z
N MET A 1 9.57 6.91 -23.41
CA MET A 1 8.99 7.65 -22.26
C MET A 1 7.52 7.25 -22.06
N LEU A 2 7.22 5.96 -21.86
CA LEU A 2 5.85 5.44 -21.75
C LEU A 2 5.72 4.22 -20.81
N ARG A 3 6.60 4.12 -19.80
CA ARG A 3 6.62 3.00 -18.84
C ARG A 3 6.16 3.38 -17.42
N LEU A 4 5.99 4.68 -17.11
CA LEU A 4 5.56 5.16 -15.79
C LEU A 4 4.02 5.26 -15.62
N LEU A 5 3.25 5.46 -16.69
CA LEU A 5 1.82 5.78 -16.60
C LEU A 5 0.89 4.62 -16.19
N LYS A 6 1.36 3.36 -16.22
CA LYS A 6 0.54 2.19 -15.86
C LYS A 6 0.58 1.85 -14.36
N LYS A 7 1.71 2.09 -13.67
CA LYS A 7 1.84 1.87 -12.22
C LYS A 7 0.97 2.85 -11.42
N GLU A 8 0.88 4.10 -11.86
CA GLU A 8 0.15 5.16 -11.14
C GLU A 8 -1.37 4.93 -11.06
N ARG A 9 -1.98 4.19 -12.00
CA ARG A 9 -3.44 4.07 -12.04
C ARG A 9 -3.96 3.01 -11.06
N LEU A 10 -3.18 1.95 -10.85
CA LEU A 10 -3.50 0.89 -9.89
C LEU A 10 -3.24 1.35 -8.46
N SER A 11 -2.08 1.99 -8.23
CA SER A 11 -1.76 2.59 -6.94
C SER A 11 -2.79 3.65 -6.58
N ARG A 12 -3.25 4.48 -7.53
CA ARG A 12 -4.37 5.41 -7.31
C ARG A 12 -5.71 4.72 -6.99
N LEU A 13 -6.03 3.58 -7.61
CA LEU A 13 -7.30 2.88 -7.36
C LEU A 13 -7.31 2.28 -5.94
N LEU A 14 -6.26 1.54 -5.58
CA LEU A 14 -6.04 0.99 -4.24
C LEU A 14 -5.94 2.12 -3.21
N ALA A 15 -5.17 3.17 -3.48
CA ALA A 15 -5.11 4.36 -2.64
C ALA A 15 -6.48 4.99 -2.42
N SER A 16 -7.31 5.09 -3.46
CA SER A 16 -8.65 5.68 -3.34
C SER A 16 -9.60 4.80 -2.53
N GLU A 17 -9.42 3.48 -2.57
CA GLU A 17 -10.24 2.56 -1.80
C GLU A 17 -9.81 2.57 -0.34
N ILE A 18 -8.49 2.57 -0.11
CA ILE A 18 -7.88 2.70 1.21
C ILE A 18 -8.22 4.07 1.84
N ALA A 19 -8.10 5.17 1.10
CA ALA A 19 -8.46 6.52 1.57
C ALA A 19 -9.97 6.74 1.73
N ARG A 20 -10.80 5.80 1.26
CA ARG A 20 -12.25 5.75 1.49
C ARG A 20 -12.65 4.79 2.61
N GLY A 21 -11.69 4.23 3.36
CA GLY A 21 -11.94 3.27 4.44
C GLY A 21 -12.20 1.83 3.94
N GLY A 22 -11.93 1.54 2.67
CA GLY A 22 -12.28 0.28 2.00
C GLY A 22 -11.54 -0.96 2.49
N ILE A 23 -10.44 -0.84 3.24
CA ILE A 23 -9.80 -2.02 3.83
C ILE A 23 -10.71 -2.65 4.89
N ASN A 24 -11.34 -1.83 5.74
CA ASN A 24 -12.23 -2.33 6.78
C ASN A 24 -13.49 -3.00 6.20
N SER A 25 -14.11 -2.39 5.18
CA SER A 25 -15.27 -2.97 4.51
C SER A 25 -14.95 -4.30 3.81
N SER A 26 -13.71 -4.48 3.32
CA SER A 26 -13.29 -5.74 2.70
C SER A 26 -13.14 -6.90 3.68
N ARG A 27 -12.80 -6.62 4.95
CA ARG A 27 -12.62 -7.65 5.99
C ARG A 27 -13.95 -8.17 6.54
N GLU A 28 -14.99 -7.34 6.49
CA GLU A 28 -16.36 -7.67 6.94
C GLU A 28 -17.23 -8.26 5.83
N ALA A 29 -16.79 -8.18 4.57
CA ALA A 29 -17.53 -8.69 3.44
C ALA A 29 -17.51 -10.23 3.37
N ASP A 30 -18.69 -10.83 3.21
CA ASP A 30 -18.82 -12.28 2.96
C ASP A 30 -18.19 -12.71 1.63
N ARG A 31 -18.13 -11.78 0.66
CA ARG A 31 -17.56 -11.99 -0.68
C ARG A 31 -16.87 -10.72 -1.17
N LEU A 32 -15.66 -10.89 -1.69
CA LEU A 32 -14.88 -9.83 -2.30
C LEU A 32 -14.69 -10.11 -3.79
N VAL A 33 -14.99 -9.13 -4.63
CA VAL A 33 -14.86 -9.23 -6.10
C VAL A 33 -13.89 -8.16 -6.58
N PHE A 34 -12.86 -8.59 -7.32
CA PHE A 34 -11.89 -7.71 -7.93
C PHE A 34 -12.11 -7.63 -9.44
N PHE A 35 -12.14 -6.41 -9.96
CA PHE A 35 -12.06 -6.16 -11.39
C PHE A 35 -10.63 -5.77 -11.74
N ALA A 36 -9.99 -6.60 -12.57
CA ALA A 36 -8.63 -6.37 -13.05
C ALA A 36 -8.61 -6.45 -14.58
N THR A 37 -7.90 -5.53 -15.21
CA THR A 37 -7.53 -5.62 -16.63
C THR A 37 -6.36 -6.57 -16.80
N GLU A 38 -6.16 -7.08 -18.02
CA GLU A 38 -5.05 -7.98 -18.36
C GLU A 38 -3.69 -7.43 -17.89
N THR A 39 -3.49 -6.12 -18.00
CA THR A 39 -2.23 -5.45 -17.60
C THR A 39 -1.96 -5.42 -16.10
N GLN A 40 -2.95 -5.79 -15.28
CA GLN A 40 -2.84 -5.84 -13.82
C GLN A 40 -2.48 -7.24 -13.32
N TYR A 41 -2.56 -8.28 -14.16
CA TYR A 41 -2.05 -9.61 -13.83
C TYR A 41 -0.52 -9.62 -13.90
N LYS A 42 0.10 -10.13 -12.84
CA LYS A 42 1.55 -10.29 -12.72
C LYS A 42 1.88 -11.73 -12.36
N THR A 43 3.03 -12.20 -12.83
CA THR A 43 3.56 -13.52 -12.46
C THR A 43 4.12 -13.57 -11.04
N HIS A 44 4.47 -12.40 -10.49
CA HIS A 44 4.96 -12.22 -9.13
C HIS A 44 4.33 -10.96 -8.53
N VAL A 45 4.21 -10.91 -7.20
CA VAL A 45 3.79 -9.70 -6.50
C VAL A 45 4.95 -8.68 -6.56
N ASP A 46 4.69 -7.49 -7.07
CA ASP A 46 5.69 -6.42 -7.20
C ASP A 46 5.06 -5.03 -7.01
N GLY A 47 5.90 -4.00 -6.88
CA GLY A 47 5.45 -2.61 -6.86
C GLY A 47 5.27 -2.02 -5.46
N SER A 48 4.29 -1.12 -5.34
CA SER A 48 4.08 -0.32 -4.13
C SER A 48 3.01 -0.92 -3.21
N ILE A 49 3.33 -1.07 -1.93
CA ILE A 49 2.33 -1.33 -0.88
C ILE A 49 1.95 0.01 -0.24
N PRO A 50 0.70 0.46 -0.38
CA PRO A 50 0.21 1.62 0.36
C PRO A 50 0.07 1.27 1.86
N VAL A 51 0.60 2.11 2.72
CA VAL A 51 0.56 1.98 4.19
C VAL A 51 -0.11 3.21 4.78
N LEU A 52 -1.11 2.97 5.62
CA LEU A 52 -1.75 4.00 6.42
C LEU A 52 -0.97 4.15 7.73
N VAL A 53 -0.53 5.36 8.02
CA VAL A 53 0.16 5.70 9.26
C VAL A 53 -0.64 6.74 10.02
N LYS A 54 -0.63 6.65 11.35
CA LYS A 54 -1.25 7.65 12.23
C LYS A 54 -0.61 9.00 11.95
N SER A 55 -1.41 10.05 11.82
CA SER A 55 -0.88 11.39 11.50
C SER A 55 0.02 11.98 12.58
N TYR A 56 -0.16 11.59 13.84
CA TYR A 56 0.77 11.95 14.90
C TYR A 56 2.09 11.18 14.73
N ASN A 57 3.21 11.91 14.64
CA ASN A 57 4.57 11.35 14.40
C ASN A 57 4.74 10.52 13.13
N TRP A 58 3.92 10.75 12.10
CA TRP A 58 3.99 9.98 10.84
C TRP A 58 5.37 10.00 10.15
N MET A 59 6.19 11.03 10.38
CA MET A 59 7.55 11.12 9.84
C MET A 59 8.49 10.09 10.48
N GLU A 60 8.43 9.93 11.80
CA GLU A 60 9.18 8.93 12.56
C GLU A 60 8.76 7.51 12.14
N THR A 61 7.46 7.29 11.98
CA THR A 61 6.95 6.02 11.43
C THR A 61 7.43 5.76 10.00
N ALA A 62 7.53 6.81 9.16
CA ALA A 62 8.04 6.66 7.81
C ALA A 62 9.53 6.28 7.80
N GLU A 63 10.33 6.84 8.70
CA GLU A 63 11.74 6.50 8.88
C GLU A 63 11.90 5.06 9.38
N GLU A 64 11.11 4.63 10.37
CA GLU A 64 11.14 3.25 10.87
C GLU A 64 10.79 2.23 9.78
N ILE A 65 9.83 2.53 8.90
CA ILE A 65 9.51 1.68 7.74
C ILE A 65 10.66 1.68 6.73
N ASP A 66 11.31 2.82 6.48
CA ASP A 66 12.42 2.94 5.54
C ASP A 66 13.62 2.12 6.01
N ASP A 67 13.97 2.22 7.29
CA ASP A 67 15.03 1.43 7.93
C ASP A 67 14.74 -0.08 7.85
N LEU A 68 13.48 -0.48 8.07
CA LEU A 68 13.08 -1.88 8.06
C LEU A 68 13.23 -2.54 6.68
N PHE A 69 13.03 -1.78 5.61
CA PHE A 69 13.11 -2.26 4.22
C PHE A 69 14.30 -1.69 3.46
N LEU A 70 15.33 -1.19 4.17
CA LEU A 70 16.49 -0.57 3.57
C LEU A 70 17.19 -1.52 2.59
N GLY A 71 17.26 -1.11 1.32
CA GLY A 71 17.84 -1.90 0.24
C GLY A 71 16.82 -2.74 -0.55
N ASP A 72 15.66 -3.05 0.03
CA ASP A 72 14.59 -3.81 -0.63
C ASP A 72 13.49 -2.89 -1.21
N ALA A 73 13.18 -1.81 -0.49
CA ALA A 73 12.15 -0.84 -0.88
C ALA A 73 12.57 0.61 -0.62
N GLU A 74 11.87 1.54 -1.28
CA GLU A 74 11.92 2.96 -0.97
C GLU A 74 10.60 3.39 -0.33
N VAL A 75 10.64 4.27 0.68
CA VAL A 75 9.43 4.85 1.28
C VAL A 75 9.14 6.22 0.69
N TRP A 76 8.02 6.32 -0.04
CA TRP A 76 7.57 7.58 -0.63
C TRP A 76 6.33 8.08 0.08
N ARG A 77 6.32 9.36 0.41
CA ARG A 77 5.19 10.01 1.07
C ARG A 77 4.22 10.46 -0.03
N ARG A 78 2.95 10.07 0.08
CA ARG A 78 1.96 10.39 -0.96
C ARG A 78 1.48 11.83 -0.79
N PRO A 79 1.51 12.68 -1.84
CA PRO A 79 0.97 14.02 -1.78
C PRO A 79 -0.54 14.02 -2.05
N ALA A 80 -1.25 14.99 -1.47
CA ALA A 80 -2.58 15.37 -1.90
C ALA A 80 -2.54 16.17 -3.21
N ILE A 81 -1.50 16.99 -3.40
CA ILE A 81 -1.27 17.84 -4.58
C ILE A 81 0.22 17.76 -4.95
N GLY A 82 0.52 17.59 -6.23
CA GLY A 82 1.90 17.54 -6.74
C GLY A 82 2.40 16.13 -6.99
N HIS A 83 3.71 15.93 -6.89
CA HIS A 83 4.38 14.66 -7.25
C HIS A 83 4.77 13.87 -6.00
N ALA A 84 4.60 12.55 -6.07
CA ALA A 84 5.07 11.65 -5.04
C ALA A 84 6.60 11.64 -4.99
N GLY A 85 7.15 11.50 -3.80
CA GLY A 85 8.57 11.43 -3.57
C GLY A 85 8.89 11.12 -2.11
N PRO A 86 10.19 11.01 -1.76
CA PRO A 86 10.61 10.64 -0.41
C PRO A 86 10.03 11.57 0.65
N THR A 87 9.92 12.87 0.37
CA THR A 87 9.42 13.88 1.32
C THR A 87 7.91 14.13 1.22
N GLY A 88 7.25 13.73 0.13
CA GLY A 88 5.80 13.94 -0.09
C GLY A 88 5.39 15.38 -0.35
N GLY A 89 6.37 16.28 -0.49
CA GLY A 89 6.15 17.72 -0.67
C GLY A 89 5.47 18.37 0.53
N ASP A 90 4.98 19.60 0.34
CA ASP A 90 4.39 20.41 1.42
C ASP A 90 2.96 19.97 1.80
N PHE A 91 2.35 19.10 0.99
CA PHE A 91 0.94 18.71 1.12
C PHE A 91 0.78 17.18 1.15
N PRO A 92 1.20 16.50 2.23
CA PRO A 92 1.01 15.06 2.34
C PRO A 92 -0.49 14.71 2.35
N LEU A 93 -0.85 13.61 1.69
CA LEU A 93 -2.21 13.11 1.67
C LEU A 93 -2.61 12.65 3.07
N VAL A 94 -3.77 13.12 3.52
CA VAL A 94 -4.44 12.68 4.74
C VAL A 94 -5.79 12.08 4.35
N THR A 95 -6.10 10.87 4.81
CA THR A 95 -7.38 10.22 4.56
C THR A 95 -8.51 10.88 5.36
N ARG A 96 -9.77 10.52 5.08
CA ARG A 96 -10.91 11.04 5.84
C ARG A 96 -10.86 10.69 7.33
N GLU A 97 -10.22 9.57 7.65
CA GLU A 97 -10.02 9.05 8.99
C GLU A 97 -8.79 9.66 9.69
N GLY A 98 -8.05 10.55 9.02
CA GLY A 98 -6.90 11.23 9.61
C GLY A 98 -5.61 10.41 9.59
N HIS A 99 -5.39 9.59 8.56
CA HIS A 99 -4.13 8.87 8.35
C HIS A 99 -3.31 9.50 7.23
N ASN A 100 -2.01 9.57 7.40
CA ASN A 100 -1.11 9.82 6.28
C ASN A 100 -0.93 8.54 5.46
N VAL A 101 -0.64 8.70 4.17
CA VAL A 101 -0.42 7.56 3.28
C VAL A 101 1.02 7.54 2.79
N LEU A 102 1.69 6.42 3.04
CA LEU A 102 3.01 6.11 2.53
C LEU A 102 2.89 5.04 1.44
N ASP A 103 3.77 5.09 0.46
CA ASP A 103 3.97 4.05 -0.53
C ASP A 103 5.32 3.39 -0.28
N VAL A 104 5.31 2.12 0.13
CA VAL A 104 6.51 1.30 0.27
C VAL A 104 6.76 0.62 -1.08
N ILE A 105 7.74 1.11 -1.83
CA ILE A 105 7.97 0.78 -3.24
C ILE A 105 9.10 -0.24 -3.34
N PHE A 106 8.75 -1.51 -3.52
CA PHE A 106 9.74 -2.57 -3.69
C PHE A 106 10.45 -2.45 -5.03
N THR A 107 11.79 -2.54 -4.98
CA THR A 107 12.66 -2.45 -6.17
C THR A 107 12.81 -3.80 -6.88
N SER A 108 12.43 -4.88 -6.21
CA SER A 108 12.41 -6.26 -6.70
C SER A 108 11.07 -6.95 -6.38
N PRO A 109 10.77 -8.14 -6.94
CA PRO A 109 9.58 -8.89 -6.57
C PRO A 109 9.52 -9.20 -5.07
N ILE A 110 8.33 -9.07 -4.49
CA ILE A 110 8.08 -9.36 -3.07
C ILE A 110 8.04 -10.88 -2.89
N LEU A 111 9.07 -11.44 -2.26
CA LEU A 111 9.20 -12.88 -2.09
C LEU A 111 8.19 -13.44 -1.08
N ASN A 112 7.92 -12.71 0.00
CA ASN A 112 7.03 -13.14 1.07
C ASN A 112 6.12 -12.00 1.53
N LEU A 113 4.95 -11.87 0.90
CA LEU A 113 3.98 -10.82 1.22
C LEU A 113 3.44 -10.92 2.67
N ALA A 114 3.34 -12.13 3.21
CA ALA A 114 2.84 -12.34 4.57
C ALA A 114 3.83 -11.86 5.63
N GLU A 115 5.12 -12.02 5.39
CA GLU A 115 6.17 -11.49 6.25
C GLU A 115 6.24 -9.97 6.19
N VAL A 116 6.14 -9.38 4.98
CA VAL A 116 6.04 -7.92 4.82
C VAL A 116 4.83 -7.36 5.57
N ALA A 117 3.67 -8.00 5.46
CA ALA A 117 2.47 -7.61 6.22
C ALA A 117 2.74 -7.66 7.73
N LYS A 118 3.22 -8.79 8.25
CA LYS A 118 3.52 -8.94 9.67
C LYS A 118 4.53 -7.90 10.17
N SER A 119 5.56 -7.62 9.39
CA SER A 119 6.57 -6.61 9.70
C SER A 119 5.96 -5.21 9.83
N LEU A 120 5.07 -4.83 8.90
CA LEU A 120 4.34 -3.55 8.97
C LEU A 120 3.35 -3.49 10.14
N GLU A 121 2.64 -4.58 10.46
CA GLU A 121 1.70 -4.65 11.60
C GLU A 121 2.38 -4.42 12.96
N ASN A 122 3.69 -4.70 13.07
CA ASN A 122 4.43 -4.56 14.33
C ASN A 122 4.94 -3.13 14.59
N ILE A 123 4.80 -2.20 13.63
CA ILE A 123 5.24 -0.82 13.78
C ILE A 123 4.13 0.00 14.45
N ALA A 124 4.42 0.64 15.60
CA ALA A 124 3.41 1.28 16.45
C ALA A 124 2.58 2.39 15.77
N GLY A 125 3.18 3.05 14.77
CA GLY A 125 2.55 4.11 13.98
C GLY A 125 1.72 3.63 12.78
N VAL A 126 1.83 2.37 12.39
CA VAL A 126 1.06 1.79 11.27
C VAL A 126 -0.37 1.51 11.73
N ALA A 127 -1.34 1.98 10.93
CA ALA A 127 -2.76 1.78 11.15
C ALA A 127 -3.33 0.63 10.30
N ASP A 128 -2.90 0.53 9.03
CA ASP A 128 -3.24 -0.57 8.12
C ASP A 128 -2.30 -0.54 6.89
N HIS A 129 -2.38 -1.56 6.04
CA HIS A 129 -1.61 -1.63 4.81
C HIS A 129 -2.30 -2.47 3.72
N GLY A 130 -1.95 -2.20 2.46
CA GLY A 130 -2.52 -2.87 1.29
C GLY A 130 -2.21 -4.37 1.16
N SER A 131 -1.28 -4.91 1.96
CA SER A 131 -0.97 -6.35 1.99
C SER A 131 -1.94 -7.18 2.86
N SER A 132 -2.91 -6.57 3.55
CA SER A 132 -3.84 -7.22 4.49
C SER A 132 -4.94 -8.07 3.84
N LEU A 133 -4.86 -8.34 2.53
CA LEU A 133 -5.85 -9.13 1.82
C LEU A 133 -5.70 -10.62 2.14
N ARG A 134 -6.55 -11.12 3.04
CA ARG A 134 -6.65 -12.55 3.37
C ARG A 134 -7.42 -13.27 2.28
N PHE A 135 -6.71 -13.92 1.36
CA PHE A 135 -7.31 -14.88 0.44
C PHE A 135 -7.59 -16.18 1.20
N ARG A 136 -8.86 -16.54 1.39
CA ARG A 136 -9.21 -17.94 1.66
C ARG A 136 -9.05 -18.69 0.36
N GLU A 137 -8.35 -19.83 0.37
CA GLU A 137 -8.27 -20.70 -0.81
C GLU A 137 -9.68 -21.02 -1.30
N PHE A 138 -9.97 -20.60 -2.53
CA PHE A 138 -11.17 -21.06 -3.21
C PHE A 138 -10.90 -22.47 -3.68
N LYS A 139 -11.31 -23.46 -2.89
CA LYS A 139 -11.25 -24.86 -3.33
C LYS A 139 -12.28 -25.01 -4.45
N ALA A 140 -11.80 -25.14 -5.69
CA ALA A 140 -12.68 -25.37 -6.82
C ALA A 140 -13.55 -26.62 -6.53
N PRO A 141 -14.86 -26.57 -6.79
CA PRO A 141 -15.69 -27.76 -6.67
C PRO A 141 -15.15 -28.85 -7.61
N SER A 142 -15.00 -30.05 -7.06
CA SER A 142 -14.61 -31.28 -7.76
C SER A 142 -15.63 -31.68 -8.81
#